data_AF-A0A3E3J3V1-F1
#
_entry.id   AF-A0A3E3J3V1-F1
#
_cell.length_a   1.000
_cell.length_b   1.000
_cell.length_c   1.000
_cell.angle_alpha   90.00
_cell.angle_beta   90.00
_cell.angle_gamma   90.00
#
_symmetry.space_group_name_H-M   'P 1'
#
loop_
_entity.id
_entity.type
_entity.pdbx_description
1 polymer ?
#
loop_
_entity_poly.entity_id
_entity_poly.type
_entity_poly.pdbx_seq_one_letter_code
_entity_poly.pdbx_strand_id
1 'polypeptide(L)'
;MGIDKINKRLHDAYGGQVRAEDKGDYIVVTGRLKEWKDIVAACGMCVQKGKKNRKKHVVNDIVFEGGSNPGMRMPGLRDSSLEGAAPDVLIIGGGISGASIARELSRWQLDILLVEKEADLAVQSSGRNDGEVHPGVDLRKGSLKQEYVLKGNRMYDQICEELDVPFRRCGQYVGFTQWRYLPVIFLYVLEKKYRCKVKDTRLVGRKAFRRAEPELNPDFKFAIYNPGAGCVCPYGLTIAYGENAVENGARISLNTAVSDMEVKEGIIQCVHTNRGSIYPSLVINAAGTFAEDVAKMAQDRFYSIHPRRGTNSILDKKAGHLVRSISSVRTMKKTTGHTKGGGMLHTVDDNVLVGPDAVETWEKENFATEQASIDRVFAKQKGTSPGLTQRDIITYFTGVRAATFEEDFIIEMGRRTKNLIHCAGIQSPGLTTAPAVAMDVAAMAVKALSSQKEIKPNTGFRPNRKGIPRLRELPEEERDRLIRENPDYGVIICRCEEISKGEILDALNSPLPVCTVDGIKKRLRPGMGRCQGGFCMPLVAQIISEHEGIPLSRVKKSGTEAVISYGPTKG
;
A
#
# COMPACT_ATOMS: atom_id res chain seq x y z
N MET A 1 15.65 -22.86 17.24
CA MET A 1 16.60 -23.77 16.56
C MET A 1 17.98 -23.17 16.77
N GLY A 2 18.95 -23.93 17.30
CA GLY A 2 20.31 -23.41 17.51
C GLY A 2 21.00 -23.08 16.19
N ILE A 3 21.98 -22.18 16.24
CA ILE A 3 22.69 -21.66 15.05
C ILE A 3 23.42 -22.78 14.30
N ASP A 4 23.99 -23.76 15.00
CA ASP A 4 24.69 -24.90 14.36
C ASP A 4 23.75 -25.73 13.50
N LYS A 5 22.50 -25.93 13.95
CA LYS A 5 21.48 -26.64 13.17
C LYS A 5 21.00 -25.82 11.97
N ILE A 6 20.97 -24.48 12.08
CA ILE A 6 20.71 -23.60 10.93
C ILE A 6 21.84 -23.77 9.91
N ASN A 7 23.09 -23.66 10.35
CA ASN A 7 24.26 -23.77 9.48
C ASN A 7 24.40 -25.14 8.83
N LYS A 8 24.09 -26.24 9.55
CA LYS A 8 24.04 -27.57 8.93
C LYS A 8 23.04 -27.61 7.77
N ARG A 9 21.82 -27.09 7.97
CA ARG A 9 20.80 -27.06 6.90
C ARG A 9 21.20 -26.18 5.73
N LEU A 10 21.84 -25.04 5.99
CA LEU A 10 22.37 -24.16 4.94
C LEU A 10 23.49 -24.85 4.15
N HIS A 11 24.38 -25.56 4.85
CA HIS A 11 25.44 -26.35 4.22
C HIS A 11 24.86 -27.47 3.34
N ASP A 12 23.89 -28.23 3.85
CA ASP A 12 23.22 -29.29 3.10
C ASP A 12 22.52 -28.77 1.83
N ALA A 13 21.96 -27.54 1.88
CA ALA A 13 21.23 -26.96 0.77
C ALA A 13 22.12 -26.23 -0.25
N TYR A 14 23.21 -25.60 0.19
CA TYR A 14 24.01 -24.67 -0.62
C TYR A 14 25.52 -24.97 -0.62
N GLY A 15 25.96 -26.10 -0.08
CA GLY A 15 27.36 -26.53 -0.10
C GLY A 15 28.31 -25.59 0.64
N GLY A 16 27.83 -24.88 1.67
CA GLY A 16 28.64 -23.94 2.46
C GLY A 16 28.82 -22.55 1.83
N GLN A 17 28.17 -22.25 0.70
CA GLN A 17 28.20 -20.92 0.07
C GLN A 17 27.58 -19.81 0.94
N VAL A 18 26.75 -20.18 1.91
CA VAL A 18 26.09 -19.27 2.85
C VAL A 18 26.22 -19.79 4.28
N ARG A 19 26.27 -18.86 5.23
CA ARG A 19 26.32 -19.13 6.67
C ARG A 19 25.47 -18.13 7.44
N ALA A 20 24.89 -18.58 8.54
CA ALA A 20 24.18 -17.77 9.50
C ALA A 20 25.02 -17.54 10.76
N GLU A 21 24.98 -16.31 11.28
CA GLU A 21 25.60 -15.93 12.55
C GLU A 21 24.54 -15.29 13.45
N ASP A 22 24.58 -15.61 14.75
CA ASP A 22 23.69 -15.03 15.75
C ASP A 22 24.34 -13.78 16.36
N LYS A 23 23.76 -12.60 16.10
CA LYS A 23 24.25 -11.30 16.61
C LYS A 23 23.60 -10.90 17.95
N GLY A 24 22.88 -11.81 18.59
CA GLY A 24 22.21 -11.58 19.87
C GLY A 24 20.75 -11.16 19.70
N ASP A 25 20.48 -10.06 18.98
CA ASP A 25 19.13 -9.54 18.74
C ASP A 25 18.54 -9.89 17.36
N TYR A 26 19.39 -10.26 16.39
CA TYR A 26 19.02 -10.75 15.07
C TYR A 26 19.98 -11.85 14.58
N ILE A 27 19.63 -12.52 13.49
CA ILE A 27 20.47 -13.49 12.78
C ILE A 27 20.90 -12.84 11.46
N VAL A 28 22.19 -12.79 11.18
CA VAL A 28 22.69 -12.34 9.88
C VAL A 28 23.06 -13.54 9.02
N VAL A 29 22.67 -13.51 7.75
CA VAL A 29 23.04 -14.52 6.76
C VAL A 29 24.00 -13.87 5.77
N THR A 30 25.17 -14.47 5.61
CA THR A 30 26.26 -13.98 4.74
C THR A 30 26.65 -15.06 3.76
N GLY A 31 27.25 -14.67 2.64
CA GLY A 31 27.70 -15.60 1.60
C GLY A 31 27.50 -15.04 0.20
N ARG A 32 27.43 -15.91 -0.79
CA ARG A 32 27.19 -15.54 -2.20
C ARG A 32 26.26 -16.55 -2.86
N LEU A 33 25.28 -16.07 -3.62
CA LEU A 33 24.36 -16.93 -4.39
C LEU A 33 24.01 -16.26 -5.73
N LYS A 34 23.83 -17.07 -6.77
CA LYS A 34 23.52 -16.61 -8.13
C LYS A 34 22.05 -16.29 -8.36
N GLU A 35 21.16 -17.00 -7.68
CA GLU A 35 19.71 -16.93 -7.90
C GLU A 35 19.01 -16.22 -6.74
N TRP A 36 18.17 -15.23 -7.05
CA TRP A 36 17.48 -14.45 -6.01
C TRP A 36 16.54 -15.31 -5.15
N LYS A 37 15.84 -16.27 -5.78
CA LYS A 37 14.96 -17.22 -5.07
C LYS A 37 15.73 -18.04 -4.01
N ASP A 38 17.01 -18.33 -4.24
CA ASP A 38 17.83 -19.12 -3.34
C ASP A 38 18.28 -18.28 -2.13
N ILE A 39 18.54 -16.99 -2.34
CA ILE A 39 18.77 -16.02 -1.25
C ILE A 39 17.53 -15.96 -0.34
N VAL A 40 16.35 -15.78 -0.94
CA VAL A 40 15.09 -15.73 -0.18
C VAL A 40 14.86 -17.03 0.60
N ALA A 41 15.11 -18.18 -0.02
CA ALA A 41 14.98 -19.49 0.62
C ALA A 41 16.00 -19.68 1.77
N ALA A 42 17.27 -19.34 1.57
CA ALA A 42 18.33 -19.44 2.58
C ALA A 42 18.02 -18.59 3.81
N CYS A 43 17.63 -17.33 3.62
CA CYS A 43 17.19 -16.47 4.71
C CYS A 43 15.91 -16.99 5.38
N GLY A 44 14.94 -17.48 4.60
CA GLY A 44 13.72 -18.12 5.12
C GLY A 44 14.00 -19.36 5.99
N MET A 45 15.07 -20.11 5.73
CA MET A 45 15.49 -21.25 6.57
C MET A 45 16.00 -20.82 7.95
N CYS A 46 16.46 -19.58 8.08
CA CYS A 46 17.00 -19.00 9.32
C CYS A 46 15.91 -18.45 10.25
N VAL A 47 14.68 -18.27 9.73
CA VAL A 47 13.54 -17.75 10.50
C VAL A 47 13.18 -18.68 11.66
N GLN A 48 13.24 -18.16 12.88
CA GLN A 48 12.93 -18.91 14.09
C GLN A 48 11.41 -18.95 14.36
N LYS A 49 10.82 -20.14 14.28
CA LYS A 49 9.41 -20.39 14.62
C LYS A 49 9.30 -20.80 16.11
N GLY A 50 9.11 -19.86 17.05
CA GLY A 50 9.09 -20.15 18.51
C GLY A 50 8.59 -19.01 19.43
N LYS A 51 8.31 -19.32 20.72
CA LYS A 51 7.52 -18.51 21.70
C LYS A 51 8.07 -17.11 22.05
N LYS A 52 7.10 -16.24 22.40
CA LYS A 52 7.06 -14.81 22.78
C LYS A 52 8.31 -13.98 23.15
N ASN A 53 9.43 -14.53 23.64
CA ASN A 53 10.40 -13.70 24.37
C ASN A 53 11.75 -13.42 23.69
N ARG A 54 11.93 -13.77 22.40
CA ARG A 54 13.04 -13.26 21.56
C ARG A 54 12.91 -13.75 20.11
N LYS A 55 11.96 -13.21 19.34
CA LYS A 55 11.96 -13.43 17.89
C LYS A 55 13.10 -12.61 17.30
N LYS A 56 14.21 -13.28 16.97
CA LYS A 56 15.30 -12.68 16.21
C LYS A 56 14.85 -12.53 14.77
N HIS A 57 15.02 -11.33 14.22
CA HIS A 57 14.80 -11.09 12.81
C HIS A 57 15.98 -11.61 11.98
N VAL A 58 15.74 -11.86 10.70
CA VAL A 58 16.78 -12.25 9.75
C VAL A 58 17.24 -11.02 8.96
N VAL A 59 18.55 -10.81 8.96
CA VAL A 59 19.26 -9.83 8.12
C VAL A 59 19.92 -10.58 6.97
N ASN A 60 19.71 -10.10 5.75
CA ASN A 60 20.35 -10.59 4.54
C ASN A 60 21.54 -9.70 4.16
N ASP A 61 22.73 -10.29 4.22
CA ASP A 61 23.99 -9.77 3.70
C ASP A 61 24.64 -10.77 2.72
N ILE A 62 23.82 -11.63 2.08
CA ILE A 62 24.27 -12.48 0.97
C ILE A 62 24.49 -11.59 -0.27
N VAL A 63 25.64 -11.73 -0.91
CA VAL A 63 25.92 -11.08 -2.20
C VAL A 63 25.13 -11.80 -3.30
N PHE A 64 24.30 -11.06 -4.01
CA PHE A 64 23.59 -11.55 -5.18
C PHE A 64 24.48 -11.41 -6.42
N GLU A 65 24.88 -12.54 -7.02
CA GLU A 65 25.76 -12.56 -8.21
C GLU A 65 24.97 -12.46 -9.54
N GLY A 66 23.65 -12.64 -9.49
CA GLY A 66 22.78 -12.65 -10.67
C GLY A 66 22.36 -11.27 -11.18
N GLY A 67 22.78 -10.18 -10.52
CA GLY A 67 22.45 -8.82 -10.94
C GLY A 67 22.87 -7.74 -9.94
N SER A 68 22.71 -6.48 -10.34
CA SER A 68 22.99 -5.32 -9.51
C SER A 68 21.69 -4.72 -8.94
N ASN A 69 21.72 -4.26 -7.68
CA ASN A 69 20.65 -3.45 -7.12
C ASN A 69 20.79 -2.02 -7.68
N PRO A 70 19.82 -1.48 -8.44
CA PRO A 70 19.91 -0.13 -9.02
C PRO A 70 19.87 0.99 -7.97
N GLY A 71 19.62 0.68 -6.69
CA GLY A 71 19.50 1.66 -5.63
C GLY A 71 18.15 2.38 -5.65
N MET A 72 18.00 3.39 -4.78
CA MET A 72 16.80 4.23 -4.72
C MET A 72 16.84 5.28 -5.84
N ARG A 73 15.75 5.42 -6.59
CA ARG A 73 15.57 6.52 -7.55
C ARG A 73 15.46 7.83 -6.78
N MET A 74 16.41 8.73 -7.03
CA MET A 74 16.44 10.08 -6.46
C MET A 74 15.54 11.02 -7.26
N PRO A 75 14.83 11.96 -6.59
CA PRO A 75 14.04 12.98 -7.28
C PRO A 75 14.95 13.96 -8.02
N GLY A 76 14.47 14.47 -9.16
CA GLY A 76 15.21 15.49 -9.92
C GLY A 76 15.24 16.86 -9.25
N LEU A 77 14.25 17.18 -8.40
CA LEU A 77 14.23 18.42 -7.62
C LEU A 77 15.34 18.40 -6.57
N ARG A 78 16.16 19.44 -6.51
CA ARG A 78 17.19 19.65 -5.48
C ARG A 78 17.24 21.11 -5.10
N ASP A 79 17.15 21.40 -3.82
CA ASP A 79 17.17 22.76 -3.27
C ASP A 79 17.59 22.72 -1.79
N SER A 80 17.37 23.82 -1.06
CA SER A 80 17.70 23.95 0.36
C SER A 80 16.46 24.32 1.18
N SER A 81 15.25 24.04 0.68
CA SER A 81 14.01 24.55 1.28
C SER A 81 13.72 23.96 2.67
N LEU A 82 14.35 22.85 3.04
CA LEU A 82 14.22 22.20 4.34
C LEU A 82 15.45 22.38 5.22
N GLU A 83 16.46 23.14 4.78
CA GLU A 83 17.69 23.35 5.53
C GLU A 83 17.38 23.96 6.91
N GLY A 84 17.86 23.32 7.97
CA GLY A 84 17.66 23.77 9.34
C GLY A 84 16.27 23.47 9.91
N ALA A 85 15.37 22.80 9.18
CA ALA A 85 14.07 22.41 9.70
C ALA A 85 14.23 21.47 10.91
N ALA A 86 13.53 21.75 12.02
CA ALA A 86 13.64 20.99 13.26
C ALA A 86 12.26 20.54 13.80
N PRO A 87 11.58 19.60 13.10
CA PRO A 87 10.26 19.13 13.52
C PRO A 87 10.37 18.25 14.77
N ASP A 88 9.29 18.16 15.54
CA ASP A 88 9.21 17.19 16.64
C ASP A 88 9.24 15.76 16.11
N VAL A 89 8.51 15.52 15.02
CA VAL A 89 8.41 14.22 14.37
C VAL A 89 8.66 14.35 12.87
N LEU A 90 9.70 13.66 12.39
CA LEU A 90 9.94 13.44 10.96
C LEU A 90 9.45 12.05 10.56
N ILE A 91 8.49 11.98 9.63
CA ILE A 91 7.98 10.74 9.05
C ILE A 91 8.60 10.54 7.68
N ILE A 92 9.27 9.40 7.47
CA ILE A 92 9.91 9.06 6.19
C ILE A 92 9.01 8.08 5.44
N GLY A 93 8.39 8.55 4.35
CA GLY A 93 7.54 7.78 3.44
C GLY A 93 6.07 8.21 3.46
N GLY A 94 5.54 8.65 2.31
CA GLY A 94 4.16 9.09 2.05
C GLY A 94 3.24 7.98 1.52
N GLY A 95 3.51 6.73 1.89
CA GLY A 95 2.57 5.63 1.72
C GLY A 95 1.44 5.67 2.74
N ILE A 96 0.53 4.69 2.67
CA ILE A 96 -0.62 4.58 3.58
C ILE A 96 -0.21 4.65 5.05
N SER A 97 0.89 3.98 5.43
CA SER A 97 1.40 3.99 6.80
C SER A 97 1.81 5.40 7.25
N GLY A 98 2.64 6.10 6.48
CA GLY A 98 3.12 7.43 6.87
C GLY A 98 2.00 8.47 6.86
N ALA A 99 1.12 8.44 5.86
CA ALA A 99 -0.01 9.36 5.79
C ALA A 99 -1.00 9.14 6.96
N SER A 100 -1.32 7.89 7.30
CA SER A 100 -2.20 7.62 8.44
C SER A 100 -1.54 7.97 9.78
N ILE A 101 -0.22 7.74 9.93
CA ILE A 101 0.54 8.16 11.12
C ILE A 101 0.54 9.69 11.26
N ALA A 102 0.76 10.43 10.17
CA ALA A 102 0.74 11.90 10.18
C ALA A 102 -0.61 12.43 10.67
N ARG A 103 -1.71 11.88 10.17
CA ARG A 103 -3.06 12.23 10.64
C ARG A 103 -3.24 11.94 12.12
N GLU A 104 -2.89 10.73 12.59
CA GLU A 104 -3.08 10.38 14.00
C GLU A 104 -2.21 11.21 14.94
N LEU A 105 -1.00 11.62 14.51
CA LEU A 105 -0.15 12.54 15.26
C LEU A 105 -0.70 13.96 15.30
N SER A 106 -1.41 14.42 14.26
CA SER A 106 -2.01 15.78 14.22
C SER A 106 -3.11 16.00 15.27
N ARG A 107 -3.54 14.94 15.97
CA ARG A 107 -4.37 15.02 17.18
C ARG A 107 -3.64 15.59 18.39
N TRP A 108 -2.34 15.83 18.28
CA TRP A 108 -1.48 16.36 19.34
C TRP A 108 -0.80 17.65 18.86
N GLN A 109 -0.44 18.52 19.80
CA GLN A 109 0.31 19.75 19.52
C GLN A 109 1.78 19.42 19.24
N LEU A 110 2.06 18.93 18.03
CA LEU A 110 3.38 18.53 17.53
C LEU A 110 3.65 19.16 16.16
N ASP A 111 4.88 19.62 15.92
CA ASP A 111 5.38 19.95 14.57
C ASP A 111 5.73 18.64 13.85
N ILE A 112 4.91 18.30 12.87
CA ILE A 112 4.99 17.04 12.12
C ILE A 112 5.40 17.37 10.70
N LEU A 113 6.51 16.77 10.25
CA LEU A 113 6.95 16.83 8.86
C LEU A 113 6.98 15.41 8.27
N LEU A 114 6.25 15.18 7.19
CA LEU A 114 6.36 13.98 6.37
C LEU A 114 7.18 14.30 5.11
N VAL A 115 8.15 13.44 4.80
CA VAL A 115 8.94 13.53 3.55
C VAL A 115 8.65 12.31 2.66
N GLU A 116 8.37 12.56 1.39
CA GLU A 116 8.11 11.55 0.36
C GLU A 116 8.98 11.83 -0.86
N LYS A 117 9.72 10.83 -1.32
CA LYS A 117 10.60 10.97 -2.48
C LYS A 117 9.83 11.13 -3.78
N GLU A 118 8.62 10.60 -3.85
CA GLU A 118 7.78 10.70 -5.02
C GLU A 118 7.10 12.07 -5.15
N ALA A 119 6.63 12.39 -6.35
CA ALA A 119 5.97 13.66 -6.64
C ALA A 119 4.53 13.77 -6.10
N ASP A 120 4.04 12.72 -5.43
CA ASP A 120 2.71 12.64 -4.81
C ASP A 120 2.68 11.47 -3.82
N LEU A 121 1.66 11.43 -2.97
CA LEU A 121 1.39 10.31 -2.07
C LEU A 121 0.92 9.07 -2.86
N ALA A 122 1.07 7.92 -2.21
CA ALA A 122 0.66 6.61 -2.73
C ALA A 122 1.26 6.24 -4.11
N VAL A 123 2.41 6.79 -4.49
CA VAL A 123 3.03 6.47 -5.79
C VAL A 123 3.68 5.09 -5.81
N GLN A 124 4.03 4.52 -4.66
CA GLN A 124 4.70 3.21 -4.50
C GLN A 124 3.67 2.09 -4.23
N SER A 125 3.94 1.16 -3.31
CA SER A 125 3.07 0.00 -3.01
C SER A 125 1.62 0.38 -2.63
N SER A 126 1.41 1.53 -1.98
CA SER A 126 0.10 1.97 -1.52
C SER A 126 -0.86 2.35 -2.65
N GLY A 127 -0.36 2.75 -3.82
CA GLY A 127 -1.18 2.95 -5.02
C GLY A 127 -1.25 1.73 -5.94
N ARG A 128 -0.53 0.65 -5.62
CA ARG A 128 -0.40 -0.56 -6.45
C ARG A 128 -0.81 -1.82 -5.69
N ASN A 129 -2.01 -1.80 -5.15
CA ASN A 129 -2.65 -2.94 -4.49
C ASN A 129 -4.13 -3.02 -4.88
N ASP A 130 -4.82 -4.02 -4.37
CA ASP A 130 -6.14 -4.40 -4.85
C ASP A 130 -7.27 -3.54 -4.28
N GLY A 131 -6.99 -2.72 -3.25
CA GLY A 131 -8.03 -1.96 -2.53
C GLY A 131 -8.87 -2.82 -1.58
N GLU A 132 -8.44 -4.05 -1.25
CA GLU A 132 -9.16 -4.92 -0.32
C GLU A 132 -8.97 -4.51 1.15
N VAL A 133 -10.09 -4.39 1.85
CA VAL A 133 -10.18 -4.35 3.32
C VAL A 133 -10.37 -5.78 3.81
N HIS A 134 -9.27 -6.42 4.22
CA HIS A 134 -9.22 -7.85 4.48
C HIS A 134 -9.95 -8.27 5.78
N PRO A 135 -10.60 -9.45 5.82
CA PRO A 135 -11.25 -9.97 7.02
C PRO A 135 -10.28 -10.70 7.98
N GLY A 136 -9.03 -10.93 7.55
CA GLY A 136 -7.99 -11.57 8.38
C GLY A 136 -8.01 -13.11 8.43
N VAL A 137 -8.88 -13.76 7.65
CA VAL A 137 -9.04 -15.23 7.66
C VAL A 137 -7.74 -15.98 7.32
N ASP A 138 -6.94 -15.47 6.38
CA ASP A 138 -5.74 -16.15 5.86
C ASP A 138 -4.47 -15.97 6.71
N LEU A 139 -4.55 -15.29 7.86
CA LEU A 139 -3.37 -14.91 8.62
C LEU A 139 -3.00 -15.93 9.70
N ARG A 140 -1.70 -15.99 9.99
CA ARG A 140 -1.15 -16.84 11.06
C ARG A 140 -1.56 -16.26 12.42
N LYS A 141 -2.07 -17.12 13.31
CA LYS A 141 -2.37 -16.72 14.69
C LYS A 141 -1.14 -16.15 15.39
N GLY A 142 -1.31 -15.04 16.10
CA GLY A 142 -0.25 -14.43 16.92
C GLY A 142 0.84 -13.71 16.12
N SER A 143 0.59 -13.45 14.83
CA SER A 143 1.37 -12.47 14.06
C SER A 143 0.80 -11.06 14.30
N LEU A 144 1.63 -10.03 14.19
CA LEU A 144 1.16 -8.64 14.27
C LEU A 144 0.13 -8.37 13.17
N LYS A 145 0.31 -8.93 11.97
CA LYS A 145 -0.69 -8.88 10.89
C LYS A 145 -2.09 -9.31 11.36
N GLN A 146 -2.19 -10.40 12.11
CA GLN A 146 -3.48 -10.95 12.55
C GLN A 146 -4.11 -10.11 13.66
N GLU A 147 -3.30 -9.46 14.50
CA GLU A 147 -3.78 -8.53 15.50
C GLU A 147 -4.32 -7.24 14.87
N TYR A 148 -3.49 -6.58 14.06
CA TYR A 148 -3.84 -5.29 13.47
C TYR A 148 -4.96 -5.38 12.45
N VAL A 149 -5.08 -6.48 11.68
CA VAL A 149 -6.10 -6.55 10.62
C VAL A 149 -7.51 -6.51 11.22
N LEU A 150 -7.71 -7.12 12.39
CA LEU A 150 -9.03 -7.20 13.02
C LEU A 150 -9.43 -5.86 13.64
N LYS A 151 -8.46 -5.15 14.23
CA LYS A 151 -8.65 -3.80 14.75
C LYS A 151 -8.92 -2.84 13.59
N GLY A 152 -8.00 -2.79 12.62
CA GLY A 152 -8.06 -1.91 11.47
C GLY A 152 -9.33 -2.08 10.65
N ASN A 153 -9.72 -3.31 10.28
CA ASN A 153 -10.94 -3.57 9.51
C ASN A 153 -12.20 -2.95 10.13
N ARG A 154 -12.33 -2.96 11.46
CA ARG A 154 -13.50 -2.39 12.17
C ARG A 154 -13.56 -0.88 12.14
N MET A 155 -12.44 -0.21 11.86
CA MET A 155 -12.35 1.24 11.84
C MET A 155 -12.72 1.83 10.47
N TYR A 156 -12.85 0.99 9.44
CA TYR A 156 -12.99 1.46 8.05
C TYR A 156 -14.27 2.24 7.77
N ASP A 157 -15.41 1.86 8.36
CA ASP A 157 -16.67 2.58 8.13
C ASP A 157 -16.51 4.04 8.60
N GLN A 158 -16.10 4.22 9.86
CA GLN A 158 -15.88 5.54 10.46
C GLN A 158 -14.80 6.34 9.72
N ILE A 159 -13.68 5.71 9.36
CA ILE A 159 -12.56 6.45 8.73
C ILE A 159 -12.91 6.89 7.32
N CYS A 160 -13.60 6.05 6.56
CA CYS A 160 -13.99 6.42 5.20
C CYS A 160 -15.09 7.48 5.20
N GLU A 161 -15.96 7.47 6.22
CA GLU A 161 -16.91 8.57 6.48
C GLU A 161 -16.18 9.87 6.87
N GLU A 162 -15.28 9.83 7.86
CA GLU A 162 -14.49 10.98 8.29
C GLU A 162 -13.66 11.58 7.14
N LEU A 163 -13.06 10.75 6.29
CA LEU A 163 -12.18 11.20 5.22
C LEU A 163 -12.90 11.50 3.90
N ASP A 164 -14.20 11.23 3.83
CA ASP A 164 -15.04 11.30 2.62
C ASP A 164 -14.43 10.51 1.45
N VAL A 165 -14.24 9.20 1.68
CA VAL A 165 -13.64 8.26 0.72
C VAL A 165 -14.62 7.12 0.42
N PRO A 166 -14.84 6.77 -0.86
CA PRO A 166 -15.72 5.67 -1.22
C PRO A 166 -15.25 4.33 -0.65
N PHE A 167 -16.15 3.68 0.10
CA PHE A 167 -15.92 2.37 0.72
C PHE A 167 -17.18 1.51 0.62
N ARG A 168 -17.01 0.21 0.32
CA ARG A 168 -18.11 -0.76 0.26
C ARG A 168 -17.77 -2.02 1.04
N ARG A 169 -18.59 -2.39 2.04
CA ARG A 169 -18.55 -3.72 2.68
C ARG A 169 -19.23 -4.77 1.80
N CYS A 170 -18.54 -5.16 0.72
CA CYS A 170 -19.06 -6.10 -0.27
C CYS A 170 -18.96 -7.58 0.15
N GLY A 171 -18.23 -7.88 1.23
CA GLY A 171 -17.94 -9.25 1.65
C GLY A 171 -16.94 -9.97 0.73
N GLN A 172 -16.54 -11.17 1.16
CA GLN A 172 -15.60 -12.02 0.43
C GLN A 172 -16.07 -13.48 0.39
N TYR A 173 -16.00 -14.10 -0.79
CA TYR A 173 -16.23 -15.52 -1.00
C TYR A 173 -14.95 -16.27 -1.41
N VAL A 174 -14.70 -17.39 -0.75
CA VAL A 174 -13.67 -18.37 -1.14
C VAL A 174 -14.37 -19.65 -1.56
N GLY A 175 -14.44 -19.88 -2.87
CA GLY A 175 -15.21 -20.97 -3.48
C GLY A 175 -14.45 -22.30 -3.56
N PHE A 176 -15.18 -23.40 -3.32
CA PHE A 176 -14.67 -24.77 -3.39
C PHE A 176 -15.51 -25.62 -4.34
N THR A 177 -14.87 -26.36 -5.24
CA THR A 177 -15.52 -27.19 -6.26
C THR A 177 -15.74 -28.65 -5.84
N GLN A 178 -15.24 -29.07 -4.68
CA GLN A 178 -15.23 -30.47 -4.24
C GLN A 178 -15.77 -30.63 -2.82
N TRP A 179 -16.87 -31.40 -2.69
CA TRP A 179 -17.53 -31.66 -1.40
C TRP A 179 -16.62 -32.32 -0.36
N ARG A 180 -15.62 -33.12 -0.79
CA ARG A 180 -14.72 -33.81 0.13
C ARG A 180 -13.93 -32.87 1.06
N TYR A 181 -13.78 -31.60 0.70
CA TYR A 181 -13.08 -30.61 1.53
C TYR A 181 -13.96 -30.00 2.61
N LEU A 182 -15.29 -30.16 2.54
CA LEU A 182 -16.23 -29.51 3.47
C LEU A 182 -15.90 -29.77 4.95
N PRO A 183 -15.59 -31.01 5.41
CA PRO A 183 -15.30 -31.24 6.83
C PRO A 183 -14.06 -30.49 7.32
N VAL A 184 -12.98 -30.52 6.53
CA VAL A 184 -11.72 -29.82 6.87
C VAL A 184 -11.92 -28.31 6.87
N ILE A 185 -12.67 -27.78 5.89
CA ILE A 185 -12.95 -26.35 5.81
C ILE A 185 -13.90 -25.90 6.93
N PHE A 186 -14.87 -26.72 7.33
CA PHE A 186 -15.72 -26.44 8.48
C PHE A 186 -14.87 -26.28 9.75
N LEU A 187 -13.96 -27.22 10.03
CA LEU A 187 -13.02 -27.12 11.15
C LEU A 187 -12.13 -25.87 11.06
N TYR A 188 -11.63 -25.54 9.87
CA TYR A 188 -10.86 -24.33 9.63
C TYR A 188 -11.66 -23.06 9.96
N VAL A 189 -12.92 -22.96 9.51
CA VAL A 189 -13.82 -21.83 9.80
C VAL A 189 -14.06 -21.70 11.30
N LEU A 190 -14.31 -22.81 12.01
CA LEU A 190 -14.44 -22.79 13.48
C LEU A 190 -13.13 -22.33 14.14
N GLU A 191 -11.98 -22.80 13.66
CA GLU A 191 -10.68 -22.37 14.18
C GLU A 191 -10.49 -20.85 14.03
N LYS A 192 -10.82 -20.30 12.85
CA LYS A 192 -10.70 -18.86 12.58
C LYS A 192 -11.67 -18.03 13.41
N LYS A 193 -12.91 -18.50 13.55
CA LYS A 193 -13.94 -17.87 14.37
C LYS A 193 -13.54 -17.79 15.85
N TYR A 194 -13.18 -18.91 16.45
CA TYR A 194 -12.96 -19.00 17.89
C TYR A 194 -11.53 -18.70 18.32
N ARG A 195 -10.52 -19.11 17.55
CA ARG A 195 -9.10 -18.94 17.93
C ARG A 195 -8.45 -17.70 17.32
N CYS A 196 -8.90 -17.28 16.14
CA CYS A 196 -8.38 -16.08 15.46
C CYS A 196 -9.33 -14.89 15.55
N LYS A 197 -10.48 -15.02 16.23
CA LYS A 197 -11.46 -13.94 16.48
C LYS A 197 -12.07 -13.30 15.22
N VAL A 198 -12.06 -14.01 14.08
CA VAL A 198 -12.79 -13.62 12.85
C VAL A 198 -14.25 -14.05 13.01
N LYS A 199 -15.01 -13.36 13.87
CA LYS A 199 -16.26 -13.88 14.46
C LYS A 199 -17.37 -14.17 13.44
N ASP A 200 -17.38 -13.45 12.34
CA ASP A 200 -18.42 -13.39 11.31
C ASP A 200 -18.16 -14.32 10.11
N THR A 201 -16.99 -14.97 10.06
CA THR A 201 -16.68 -15.99 9.03
C THR A 201 -17.61 -17.20 9.16
N ARG A 202 -18.18 -17.62 8.03
CA ARG A 202 -19.15 -18.74 7.98
C ARG A 202 -19.09 -19.48 6.66
N LEU A 203 -19.63 -20.70 6.64
CA LEU A 203 -19.85 -21.43 5.39
C LEU A 203 -21.20 -21.08 4.78
N VAL A 204 -21.21 -21.01 3.45
CA VAL A 204 -22.43 -20.85 2.65
C VAL A 204 -22.55 -22.02 1.68
N GLY A 205 -23.76 -22.58 1.59
CA GLY A 205 -24.07 -23.65 0.64
C GLY A 205 -24.26 -23.14 -0.78
N ARG A 206 -24.20 -24.05 -1.76
CA ARG A 206 -24.32 -23.77 -3.20
C ARG A 206 -25.45 -22.81 -3.59
N LYS A 207 -26.66 -23.05 -3.07
CA LYS A 207 -27.86 -22.26 -3.45
C LYS A 207 -27.73 -20.79 -3.04
N ALA A 208 -27.30 -20.54 -1.81
CA ALA A 208 -27.09 -19.18 -1.31
C ALA A 208 -25.93 -18.49 -2.04
N PHE A 209 -24.83 -19.23 -2.27
CA PHE A 209 -23.68 -18.68 -2.97
C PHE A 209 -24.01 -18.27 -4.42
N ARG A 210 -24.66 -19.15 -5.20
CA ARG A 210 -25.07 -18.83 -6.59
C ARG A 210 -26.10 -17.70 -6.68
N ARG A 211 -26.95 -17.54 -5.67
CA ARG A 211 -27.89 -16.40 -5.62
C ARG A 211 -27.15 -15.08 -5.40
N ALA A 212 -26.12 -15.07 -4.55
CA ALA A 212 -25.31 -13.89 -4.31
C ALA A 212 -24.43 -13.54 -5.52
N GLU A 213 -23.82 -14.56 -6.11
CA GLU A 213 -22.82 -14.45 -7.18
C GLU A 213 -23.17 -15.39 -8.35
N PRO A 214 -24.07 -14.99 -9.26
CA PRO A 214 -24.61 -15.86 -10.31
C PRO A 214 -23.59 -16.18 -11.43
N GLU A 215 -22.68 -15.25 -11.73
CA GLU A 215 -21.70 -15.35 -12.83
C GLU A 215 -20.38 -16.04 -12.42
N LEU A 216 -20.25 -16.44 -11.15
CA LEU A 216 -19.11 -17.22 -10.68
C LEU A 216 -19.23 -18.68 -11.13
N ASN A 217 -18.12 -19.41 -11.00
CA ASN A 217 -17.99 -20.78 -11.48
C ASN A 217 -19.16 -21.68 -11.02
N PRO A 218 -19.98 -22.24 -11.95
CA PRO A 218 -21.16 -23.02 -11.60
C PRO A 218 -20.84 -24.34 -10.88
N ASP A 219 -19.58 -24.79 -10.93
CA ASP A 219 -19.10 -25.98 -10.25
C ASP A 219 -18.84 -25.78 -8.76
N PHE A 220 -18.86 -24.54 -8.26
CA PHE A 220 -18.77 -24.29 -6.83
C PHE A 220 -19.89 -25.02 -6.06
N LYS A 221 -19.48 -25.75 -5.03
CA LYS A 221 -20.36 -26.57 -4.18
C LYS A 221 -20.68 -25.87 -2.86
N PHE A 222 -19.73 -25.12 -2.32
CA PHE A 222 -19.87 -24.28 -1.14
C PHE A 222 -18.77 -23.22 -1.14
N ALA A 223 -18.87 -22.24 -0.24
CA ALA A 223 -17.84 -21.23 -0.04
C ALA A 223 -17.68 -20.86 1.44
N ILE A 224 -16.50 -20.38 1.79
CA ILE A 224 -16.33 -19.55 3.00
C ILE A 224 -16.79 -18.15 2.63
N TYR A 225 -17.62 -17.55 3.49
CA TYR A 225 -18.09 -16.18 3.36
C TYR A 225 -17.60 -15.36 4.56
N ASN A 226 -16.95 -14.23 4.27
CA ASN A 226 -16.47 -13.25 5.24
C ASN A 226 -17.18 -11.92 4.99
N PRO A 227 -18.23 -11.56 5.75
CA PRO A 227 -18.98 -10.33 5.52
C PRO A 227 -18.20 -9.07 5.88
N GLY A 228 -17.24 -9.14 6.82
CA GLY A 228 -16.38 -8.00 7.17
C GLY A 228 -15.39 -7.57 6.09
N ALA A 229 -15.26 -8.28 4.97
CA ALA A 229 -14.42 -7.83 3.87
C ALA A 229 -15.06 -6.66 3.11
N GLY A 230 -14.23 -5.77 2.57
CA GLY A 230 -14.71 -4.62 1.80
C GLY A 230 -13.70 -4.13 0.76
N CYS A 231 -14.12 -3.14 -0.01
CA CYS A 231 -13.31 -2.51 -1.04
C CYS A 231 -13.28 -0.99 -0.82
N VAL A 232 -12.10 -0.40 -1.00
CA VAL A 232 -11.83 1.04 -0.93
C VAL A 232 -10.91 1.44 -2.09
N CYS A 233 -10.91 2.72 -2.47
CA CYS A 233 -9.89 3.27 -3.35
C CYS A 233 -8.56 3.48 -2.56
N PRO A 234 -7.47 2.73 -2.85
CA PRO A 234 -6.30 2.73 -1.97
C PRO A 234 -5.47 4.02 -2.05
N TYR A 235 -5.31 4.59 -3.25
CA TYR A 235 -4.64 5.89 -3.40
C TYR A 235 -5.52 7.04 -2.92
N GLY A 236 -6.84 7.00 -3.17
CA GLY A 236 -7.78 7.99 -2.64
C GLY A 236 -7.76 8.05 -1.12
N LEU A 237 -7.80 6.90 -0.44
CA LEU A 237 -7.68 6.83 1.02
C LEU A 237 -6.35 7.40 1.53
N THR A 238 -5.23 7.03 0.89
CA THR A 238 -3.90 7.52 1.29
C THR A 238 -3.78 9.04 1.13
N ILE A 239 -4.28 9.59 0.02
CA ILE A 239 -4.29 11.03 -0.25
C ILE A 239 -5.18 11.74 0.77
N ALA A 240 -6.38 11.22 1.05
CA ALA A 240 -7.29 11.82 2.02
C ALA A 240 -6.72 11.85 3.44
N TYR A 241 -5.96 10.82 3.85
CA TYR A 241 -5.18 10.85 5.09
C TYR A 241 -4.17 11.99 5.11
N GLY A 242 -3.41 12.17 4.02
CA GLY A 242 -2.40 13.22 3.91
C GLY A 242 -3.02 14.62 3.89
N GLU A 243 -4.07 14.83 3.10
CA GLU A 243 -4.80 16.10 3.04
C GLU A 243 -5.38 16.46 4.41
N ASN A 244 -6.02 15.51 5.10
CA ASN A 244 -6.55 15.77 6.44
C ASN A 244 -5.45 16.03 7.48
N ALA A 245 -4.28 15.40 7.36
CA ALA A 245 -3.14 15.72 8.20
C ALA A 245 -2.68 17.17 7.97
N VAL A 246 -2.65 17.64 6.72
CA VAL A 246 -2.30 19.02 6.36
C VAL A 246 -3.34 20.02 6.87
N GLU A 247 -4.64 19.72 6.73
CA GLU A 247 -5.72 20.53 7.32
C GLU A 247 -5.59 20.69 8.84
N ASN A 248 -4.95 19.71 9.51
CA ASN A 248 -4.70 19.69 10.95
C ASN A 248 -3.29 20.17 11.35
N GLY A 249 -2.54 20.78 10.42
CA GLY A 249 -1.28 21.46 10.70
C GLY A 249 -0.01 20.65 10.44
N ALA A 250 -0.10 19.41 9.96
CA ALA A 250 1.08 18.67 9.51
C ALA A 250 1.64 19.25 8.20
N ARG A 251 2.95 19.15 7.99
CA ARG A 251 3.60 19.53 6.73
C ARG A 251 3.99 18.28 5.94
N ILE A 252 3.78 18.31 4.63
CA ILE A 252 4.18 17.24 3.72
C ILE A 252 5.11 17.83 2.66
N SER A 253 6.31 17.27 2.55
CA SER A 253 7.28 17.63 1.51
C SER A 253 7.44 16.48 0.52
N LEU A 254 6.88 16.67 -0.67
CA LEU A 254 7.02 15.77 -1.82
C LEU A 254 8.35 16.01 -2.54
N ASN A 255 8.77 15.05 -3.37
CA ASN A 255 10.08 15.05 -4.03
C ASN A 255 11.27 15.18 -3.05
N THR A 256 11.13 14.69 -1.82
CA THR A 256 12.14 14.73 -0.76
C THR A 256 12.57 13.31 -0.39
N ALA A 257 13.73 12.90 -0.91
CA ALA A 257 14.39 11.65 -0.55
C ALA A 257 15.40 11.88 0.57
N VAL A 258 15.30 11.05 1.62
CA VAL A 258 16.33 10.94 2.66
C VAL A 258 17.47 10.09 2.12
N SER A 259 18.69 10.62 2.15
CA SER A 259 19.89 9.95 1.62
C SER A 259 20.82 9.43 2.69
N ASP A 260 20.86 10.07 3.86
CA ASP A 260 21.75 9.67 4.96
C ASP A 260 21.31 10.26 6.32
N MET A 261 21.93 9.81 7.41
CA MET A 261 21.68 10.32 8.78
C MET A 261 22.97 10.41 9.60
N GLU A 262 23.13 11.49 10.36
CA GLU A 262 24.15 11.57 11.40
C GLU A 262 23.59 11.01 12.71
N VAL A 263 24.16 9.91 13.18
CA VAL A 263 23.81 9.27 14.45
C VAL A 263 24.96 9.43 15.44
N LYS A 264 24.70 10.06 16.59
CA LYS A 264 25.66 10.17 17.69
C LYS A 264 25.02 9.62 18.97
N GLU A 265 25.75 8.75 19.67
CA GLU A 265 25.30 8.14 20.93
C GLU A 265 23.92 7.43 20.85
N GLY A 266 23.60 6.87 19.68
CA GLY A 266 22.31 6.23 19.42
C GLY A 266 21.15 7.23 19.28
N ILE A 267 21.42 8.46 18.87
CA ILE A 267 20.43 9.50 18.58
C ILE A 267 20.69 10.04 17.18
N ILE A 268 19.65 10.07 16.35
CA ILE A 268 19.67 10.75 15.05
C ILE A 268 19.68 12.26 15.34
N GLN A 269 20.77 12.94 15.00
CA GLN A 269 20.92 14.39 15.17
C GLN A 269 20.56 15.15 13.90
N CYS A 270 20.84 14.55 12.74
CA CYS A 270 20.62 15.16 11.43
C CYS A 270 20.16 14.10 10.44
N VAL A 271 19.22 14.48 9.58
CA VAL A 271 18.73 13.69 8.45
C VAL A 271 19.00 14.48 7.18
N HIS A 272 19.86 13.94 6.31
CA HIS A 272 20.22 14.57 5.04
C HIS A 272 19.21 14.19 3.97
N THR A 273 18.76 15.20 3.22
CA THR A 273 17.87 15.02 2.07
C THR A 273 18.42 15.72 0.83
N ASN A 274 17.83 15.45 -0.33
CA ASN A 274 18.09 16.22 -1.55
C ASN A 274 17.61 17.70 -1.48
N ARG A 275 16.96 18.10 -0.38
CA ARG A 275 16.33 19.42 -0.20
C ARG A 275 16.81 20.17 1.06
N GLY A 276 17.94 19.74 1.62
CA GLY A 276 18.54 20.28 2.84
C GLY A 276 18.59 19.27 4.00
N SER A 277 19.22 19.69 5.10
CA SER A 277 19.39 18.93 6.33
C SER A 277 18.30 19.24 7.36
N ILE A 278 17.72 18.20 7.96
CA ILE A 278 16.60 18.27 8.92
C ILE A 278 17.07 17.73 10.28
N TYR A 279 16.65 18.37 11.38
CA TYR A 279 17.07 18.09 12.75
C TYR A 279 15.89 17.67 13.64
N PRO A 280 15.32 16.46 13.43
CA PRO A 280 14.11 16.05 14.12
C PRO A 280 14.36 15.58 15.56
N SER A 281 13.39 15.78 16.46
CA SER A 281 13.45 15.15 17.80
C SER A 281 13.21 13.64 17.74
N LEU A 282 12.30 13.18 16.87
CA LEU A 282 11.96 11.78 16.64
C LEU A 282 11.81 11.48 15.14
N VAL A 283 12.31 10.32 14.70
CA VAL A 283 12.13 9.82 13.33
C VAL A 283 11.20 8.62 13.31
N ILE A 284 10.26 8.60 12.37
CA ILE A 284 9.40 7.44 12.07
C ILE A 284 9.76 6.91 10.69
N ASN A 285 10.27 5.69 10.65
CA ASN A 285 10.59 4.98 9.43
C ASN A 285 9.34 4.24 8.92
N ALA A 286 8.69 4.82 7.90
CA ALA A 286 7.55 4.25 7.18
C ALA A 286 7.85 4.06 5.68
N ALA A 287 9.13 3.83 5.33
CA ALA A 287 9.63 3.90 3.96
C ALA A 287 9.34 2.66 3.08
N GLY A 288 8.41 1.80 3.48
CA GLY A 288 7.96 0.65 2.68
C GLY A 288 9.10 -0.29 2.28
N THR A 289 9.34 -0.46 0.98
CA THR A 289 10.41 -1.33 0.45
C THR A 289 11.82 -0.82 0.81
N PHE A 290 11.95 0.46 1.15
CA PHE A 290 13.19 1.09 1.59
C PHE A 290 13.36 1.17 3.10
N ALA A 291 12.47 0.55 3.88
CA ALA A 291 12.52 0.63 5.34
C ALA A 291 13.83 0.07 5.93
N GLU A 292 14.42 -0.97 5.32
CA GLU A 292 15.72 -1.47 5.78
C GLU A 292 16.88 -0.52 5.47
N ASP A 293 16.79 0.28 4.39
CA ASP A 293 17.82 1.23 4.00
C ASP A 293 17.80 2.42 4.97
N VAL A 294 16.59 2.90 5.32
CA VAL A 294 16.41 3.90 6.39
C VAL A 294 16.91 3.37 7.74
N ALA A 295 16.62 2.11 8.07
CA ALA A 295 17.17 1.50 9.28
C ALA A 295 18.70 1.42 9.26
N LYS A 296 19.30 1.18 8.09
CA LYS A 296 20.76 1.18 7.91
C LYS A 296 21.35 2.59 8.08
N MET A 297 20.77 3.61 7.46
CA MET A 297 21.16 5.02 7.64
C MET A 297 21.12 5.41 9.13
N ALA A 298 20.07 4.98 9.83
CA ALA A 298 19.91 5.22 11.26
C ALA A 298 20.76 4.31 12.17
N GLN A 299 21.67 3.49 11.63
CA GLN A 299 22.51 2.54 12.38
C GLN A 299 21.72 1.54 13.25
N ASP A 300 20.49 1.19 12.84
CA ASP A 300 19.54 0.32 13.55
C ASP A 300 18.96 -0.80 12.66
N ARG A 301 19.73 -1.27 11.67
CA ARG A 301 19.27 -2.39 10.83
C ARG A 301 19.37 -3.71 11.59
N PHE A 302 18.22 -4.27 11.97
CA PHE A 302 18.09 -5.62 12.54
C PHE A 302 17.17 -6.54 11.73
N TYR A 303 16.66 -6.07 10.61
CA TYR A 303 15.81 -6.82 9.68
C TYR A 303 16.19 -6.51 8.24
N SER A 304 15.72 -7.34 7.31
CA SER A 304 15.82 -7.07 5.87
C SER A 304 14.48 -7.19 5.18
N ILE A 305 14.38 -6.48 4.06
CA ILE A 305 13.23 -6.54 3.18
C ILE A 305 13.63 -7.32 1.93
N HIS A 306 12.86 -8.35 1.57
CA HIS A 306 12.94 -8.97 0.25
C HIS A 306 11.72 -8.52 -0.58
N PRO A 307 11.91 -7.76 -1.67
CA PRO A 307 10.79 -7.26 -2.43
C PRO A 307 10.05 -8.36 -3.21
N ARG A 308 8.72 -8.24 -3.27
CA ARG A 308 7.87 -9.19 -4.00
C ARG A 308 6.90 -8.48 -4.93
N ARG A 309 7.09 -8.64 -6.23
CA ARG A 309 6.22 -8.11 -7.28
C ARG A 309 4.85 -8.80 -7.28
N GLY A 310 3.81 -8.05 -7.60
CA GLY A 310 2.47 -8.54 -7.81
C GLY A 310 1.78 -7.75 -8.89
N THR A 311 1.38 -8.45 -9.95
CA THR A 311 0.78 -7.86 -11.15
C THR A 311 -0.72 -8.04 -11.14
N ASN A 312 -1.44 -6.94 -11.33
CA ASN A 312 -2.89 -6.89 -11.43
C ASN A 312 -3.33 -6.41 -12.82
N SER A 313 -4.54 -6.81 -13.20
CA SER A 313 -5.25 -6.28 -14.36
C SER A 313 -6.57 -5.65 -13.92
N ILE A 314 -6.90 -4.51 -14.51
CA ILE A 314 -8.19 -3.83 -14.35
C ILE A 314 -8.98 -4.04 -15.63
N LEU A 315 -10.19 -4.56 -15.48
CA LEU A 315 -11.13 -4.76 -16.56
C LEU A 315 -12.10 -3.57 -16.65
N ASP A 316 -12.62 -3.35 -17.85
CA ASP A 316 -13.66 -2.38 -18.13
C ASP A 316 -14.91 -2.58 -17.24
N LYS A 317 -15.62 -1.50 -16.94
CA LYS A 317 -16.86 -1.51 -16.13
C LYS A 317 -17.91 -2.48 -16.67
N LYS A 318 -17.93 -2.77 -17.98
CA LYS A 318 -18.83 -3.79 -18.56
C LYS A 318 -18.62 -5.18 -17.94
N ALA A 319 -17.42 -5.49 -17.43
CA ALA A 319 -17.13 -6.75 -16.77
C ALA A 319 -17.61 -6.80 -15.30
N GLY A 320 -18.11 -5.70 -14.74
CA GLY A 320 -18.59 -5.59 -13.36
C GLY A 320 -19.68 -6.61 -12.99
N HIS A 321 -20.41 -7.14 -13.97
CA HIS A 321 -21.41 -8.19 -13.74
C HIS A 321 -20.80 -9.55 -13.35
N LEU A 322 -19.53 -9.81 -13.68
CA LEU A 322 -18.87 -11.10 -13.45
C LEU A 322 -18.68 -11.45 -11.97
N VAL A 323 -18.59 -10.43 -11.11
CA VAL A 323 -18.41 -10.58 -9.67
C VAL A 323 -18.99 -9.36 -8.96
N ARG A 324 -19.76 -9.56 -7.89
CA ARG A 324 -20.36 -8.45 -7.12
C ARG A 324 -19.59 -8.11 -5.83
N SER A 325 -18.70 -8.99 -5.42
CA SER A 325 -17.92 -8.91 -4.18
C SER A 325 -16.43 -9.16 -4.42
N ILE A 326 -15.72 -9.61 -3.39
CA ILE A 326 -14.35 -10.15 -3.51
C ILE A 326 -14.45 -11.66 -3.60
N SER A 327 -13.97 -12.27 -4.68
CA SER A 327 -14.15 -13.71 -4.91
C SER A 327 -12.88 -14.38 -5.39
N SER A 328 -12.63 -15.60 -4.90
CA SER A 328 -11.51 -16.42 -5.33
C SER A 328 -11.83 -17.91 -5.31
N VAL A 329 -11.15 -18.65 -6.18
CA VAL A 329 -11.15 -20.12 -6.15
C VAL A 329 -10.00 -20.64 -5.29
N ARG A 330 -10.29 -21.61 -4.41
CA ARG A 330 -9.27 -22.31 -3.62
C ARG A 330 -9.16 -23.77 -4.02
N THR A 331 -7.97 -24.14 -4.52
CA THR A 331 -7.58 -25.54 -4.73
C THR A 331 -6.61 -25.97 -3.62
N MET A 332 -6.74 -27.20 -3.11
CA MET A 332 -5.82 -27.75 -2.09
C MET A 332 -4.47 -28.22 -2.66
N LYS A 333 -4.14 -27.92 -3.93
CA LYS A 333 -2.82 -28.21 -4.49
C LYS A 333 -1.78 -27.32 -3.80
N LYS A 334 -0.66 -27.91 -3.34
CA LYS A 334 0.49 -27.15 -2.82
C LYS A 334 1.00 -26.23 -3.93
N THR A 335 0.86 -24.92 -3.75
CA THR A 335 1.55 -23.92 -4.57
C THR A 335 2.95 -23.73 -4.02
N THR A 336 3.96 -23.75 -4.89
CA THR A 336 5.40 -23.63 -4.58
C THR A 336 5.85 -22.19 -4.24
N GLY A 337 4.93 -21.29 -3.85
CA GLY A 337 5.25 -19.90 -3.54
C GLY A 337 4.35 -19.27 -2.48
N HIS A 338 4.80 -18.15 -1.92
CA HIS A 338 4.10 -17.32 -0.92
C HIS A 338 2.96 -16.49 -1.54
N THR A 339 2.09 -17.14 -2.31
CA THR A 339 0.91 -16.50 -2.91
C THR A 339 -0.36 -17.02 -2.24
N LYS A 340 -1.24 -16.10 -1.79
CA LYS A 340 -2.64 -16.44 -1.47
C LYS A 340 -3.41 -16.87 -2.72
N GLY A 341 -2.87 -16.52 -3.89
CA GLY A 341 -3.39 -16.95 -5.17
C GLY A 341 -4.14 -15.90 -5.96
N GLY A 342 -4.18 -14.66 -5.49
CA GLY A 342 -5.00 -13.59 -6.05
C GLY A 342 -6.51 -13.90 -6.01
N GLY A 343 -7.31 -12.94 -6.43
CA GLY A 343 -8.74 -13.06 -6.58
C GLY A 343 -9.28 -12.15 -7.67
N MET A 344 -10.60 -12.05 -7.70
CA MET A 344 -11.34 -11.02 -8.41
C MET A 344 -11.97 -10.10 -7.38
N LEU A 345 -11.93 -8.79 -7.63
CA LEU A 345 -12.48 -7.78 -6.74
C LEU A 345 -13.28 -6.79 -7.58
N HIS A 346 -14.55 -6.60 -7.23
CA HIS A 346 -15.35 -5.50 -7.75
C HIS A 346 -14.93 -4.22 -7.03
N THR A 347 -14.25 -3.32 -7.75
CA THR A 347 -13.67 -2.09 -7.19
C THR A 347 -14.77 -1.10 -6.81
N VAL A 348 -14.50 -0.09 -5.96
CA VAL A 348 -15.48 0.97 -5.64
C VAL A 348 -15.92 1.81 -6.85
N ASP A 349 -15.18 1.73 -7.96
CA ASP A 349 -15.47 2.44 -9.22
C ASP A 349 -16.03 1.53 -10.32
N ASP A 350 -16.57 0.37 -9.93
CA ASP A 350 -17.26 -0.62 -10.76
C ASP A 350 -16.43 -1.33 -11.83
N ASN A 351 -15.12 -1.08 -11.87
CA ASN A 351 -14.18 -1.95 -12.58
C ASN A 351 -14.01 -3.29 -11.84
N VAL A 352 -13.62 -4.34 -12.57
CA VAL A 352 -13.16 -5.61 -11.96
C VAL A 352 -11.64 -5.63 -11.94
N LEU A 353 -11.07 -5.83 -10.76
CA LEU A 353 -9.65 -6.08 -10.58
C LEU A 353 -9.40 -7.59 -10.51
N VAL A 354 -8.38 -8.07 -11.22
CA VAL A 354 -7.98 -9.48 -11.24
C VAL A 354 -6.50 -9.61 -10.93
N GLY A 355 -6.19 -10.42 -9.93
CA GLY A 355 -4.82 -10.65 -9.45
C GLY A 355 -4.71 -10.53 -7.93
N PRO A 356 -3.51 -10.28 -7.40
CA PRO A 356 -2.23 -10.28 -8.08
C PRO A 356 -1.57 -11.67 -8.07
N ASP A 357 -0.53 -11.83 -8.88
CA ASP A 357 0.46 -12.87 -8.67
C ASP A 357 1.49 -12.49 -7.57
N ALA A 358 2.51 -13.34 -7.41
CA ALA A 358 3.61 -13.13 -6.49
C ALA A 358 4.90 -13.64 -7.14
N VAL A 359 5.83 -12.73 -7.40
CA VAL A 359 7.14 -13.02 -7.97
C VAL A 359 8.20 -12.35 -7.09
N GLU A 360 9.12 -13.14 -6.55
CA GLU A 360 10.26 -12.60 -5.78
C GLU A 360 11.16 -11.78 -6.72
N THR A 361 11.63 -10.63 -6.26
CA THR A 361 12.57 -9.79 -6.99
C THR A 361 13.56 -9.14 -6.03
N TRP A 362 14.74 -8.74 -6.51
CA TRP A 362 15.69 -7.93 -5.77
C TRP A 362 15.45 -6.42 -5.98
N GLU A 363 14.64 -6.05 -6.98
CA GLU A 363 14.41 -4.67 -7.37
C GLU A 363 13.26 -4.05 -6.56
N LYS A 364 13.57 -3.01 -5.79
CA LYS A 364 12.59 -2.32 -4.92
C LYS A 364 11.60 -1.45 -5.71
N GLU A 365 11.95 -1.05 -6.93
CA GLU A 365 11.20 -0.08 -7.75
C GLU A 365 10.90 -0.55 -9.18
N ASN A 366 10.94 -1.86 -9.44
CA ASN A 366 10.56 -2.39 -10.74
C ASN A 366 9.04 -2.64 -10.81
N PHE A 367 8.33 -1.74 -11.49
CA PHE A 367 6.87 -1.82 -11.74
C PHE A 367 6.52 -2.29 -13.16
N ALA A 368 7.48 -2.82 -13.91
CA ALA A 368 7.20 -3.39 -15.22
C ALA A 368 6.14 -4.49 -15.10
N THR A 369 5.40 -4.74 -16.17
CA THR A 369 4.41 -5.83 -16.25
C THR A 369 4.86 -6.86 -17.25
N GLU A 370 4.71 -8.14 -16.91
CA GLU A 370 5.07 -9.26 -17.78
C GLU A 370 3.83 -10.00 -18.25
N GLN A 371 3.74 -10.32 -19.55
CA GLN A 371 2.61 -11.07 -20.11
C GLN A 371 2.37 -12.40 -19.36
N ALA A 372 3.46 -13.10 -19.01
CA ALA A 372 3.37 -14.36 -18.28
C ALA A 372 2.70 -14.21 -16.89
N SER A 373 2.84 -13.06 -16.23
CA SER A 373 2.12 -12.78 -14.98
C SER A 373 0.62 -12.67 -15.21
N ILE A 374 0.21 -11.94 -16.25
CA ILE A 374 -1.19 -11.78 -16.64
C ILE A 374 -1.79 -13.14 -17.01
N ASP A 375 -1.10 -13.92 -17.83
CA ASP A 375 -1.57 -15.25 -18.27
C ASP A 375 -1.76 -16.20 -17.08
N ARG A 376 -0.81 -16.25 -16.14
CA ARG A 376 -0.93 -17.07 -14.92
C ARG A 376 -2.12 -16.65 -14.07
N VAL A 377 -2.33 -15.34 -13.89
CA VAL A 377 -3.45 -14.80 -13.12
C VAL A 377 -4.78 -15.19 -13.80
N PHE A 378 -4.93 -14.96 -15.10
CA PHE A 378 -6.16 -15.27 -15.82
C PHE A 378 -6.44 -16.77 -15.91
N ALA A 379 -5.41 -17.60 -16.19
CA ALA A 379 -5.56 -19.05 -16.21
C ALA A 379 -6.11 -19.58 -14.87
N LYS A 380 -5.67 -18.99 -13.76
CA LYS A 380 -6.18 -19.31 -12.43
C LYS A 380 -7.58 -18.76 -12.18
N GLN A 381 -7.81 -17.48 -12.43
CA GLN A 381 -9.07 -16.81 -12.08
C GLN A 381 -10.23 -17.15 -13.02
N LYS A 382 -9.97 -17.78 -14.17
CA LYS A 382 -11.00 -18.52 -14.93
C LYS A 382 -11.67 -19.63 -14.10
N GLY A 383 -10.97 -20.16 -13.09
CA GLY A 383 -11.55 -21.05 -12.09
C GLY A 383 -12.50 -20.36 -11.10
N THR A 384 -12.41 -19.03 -10.96
CA THR A 384 -13.32 -18.19 -10.16
C THR A 384 -14.53 -17.77 -10.99
N SER A 385 -14.31 -17.21 -12.18
CA SER A 385 -15.36 -16.85 -13.15
C SER A 385 -14.95 -17.30 -14.56
N PRO A 386 -15.65 -18.27 -15.18
CA PRO A 386 -15.35 -18.74 -16.53
C PRO A 386 -15.50 -17.68 -17.63
N GLY A 387 -16.36 -16.66 -17.40
CA GLY A 387 -16.59 -15.56 -18.34
C GLY A 387 -15.43 -14.56 -18.45
N LEU A 388 -14.39 -14.71 -17.62
CA LEU A 388 -13.24 -13.82 -17.60
C LEU A 388 -12.44 -13.86 -18.93
N THR A 389 -12.23 -12.69 -19.54
CA THR A 389 -11.46 -12.54 -20.78
C THR A 389 -10.42 -11.42 -20.69
N GLN A 390 -9.23 -11.66 -21.23
CA GLN A 390 -8.16 -10.65 -21.30
C GLN A 390 -8.52 -9.49 -22.25
N ARG A 391 -9.49 -9.68 -23.16
CA ARG A 391 -9.96 -8.62 -24.07
C ARG A 391 -10.64 -7.45 -23.35
N ASP A 392 -11.04 -7.66 -22.10
CA ASP A 392 -11.70 -6.62 -21.30
C ASP A 392 -10.71 -5.81 -20.46
N ILE A 393 -9.41 -6.13 -20.50
CA ILE A 393 -8.36 -5.39 -19.79
C ILE A 393 -8.28 -3.97 -20.37
N ILE A 394 -8.42 -2.97 -19.51
CA ILE A 394 -8.20 -1.56 -19.85
C ILE A 394 -6.87 -1.04 -19.31
N THR A 395 -6.34 -1.65 -18.25
CA THR A 395 -5.01 -1.32 -17.73
C THR A 395 -4.43 -2.44 -16.88
N TYR A 396 -3.12 -2.39 -16.66
CA TYR A 396 -2.37 -3.31 -15.83
C TYR A 396 -1.34 -2.54 -14.99
N PHE A 397 -0.99 -3.07 -13.83
CA PHE A 397 0.05 -2.50 -13.00
C PHE A 397 0.71 -3.57 -12.13
N THR A 398 1.97 -3.33 -11.78
CA THR A 398 2.70 -4.16 -10.83
C THR A 398 3.12 -3.35 -9.61
N GLY A 399 2.75 -3.82 -8.42
CA GLY A 399 3.26 -3.30 -7.16
C GLY A 399 4.39 -4.15 -6.60
N VAL A 400 5.29 -3.54 -5.81
CA VAL A 400 6.35 -4.24 -5.08
C VAL A 400 6.01 -4.23 -3.60
N ARG A 401 5.99 -5.38 -2.94
CA ARG A 401 5.64 -5.51 -1.51
C ARG A 401 6.91 -5.54 -0.66
N ALA A 402 6.87 -4.89 0.50
CA ALA A 402 7.96 -4.88 1.47
C ALA A 402 7.85 -6.09 2.43
N ALA A 403 8.28 -7.27 1.98
CA ALA A 403 8.20 -8.49 2.78
C ALA A 403 9.43 -8.67 3.67
N THR A 404 9.22 -9.09 4.91
CA THR A 404 10.27 -9.63 5.78
C THR A 404 10.31 -11.16 5.65
N PHE A 405 11.45 -11.78 5.96
CA PHE A 405 11.55 -13.24 5.95
C PHE A 405 10.61 -13.90 6.97
N GLU A 406 10.29 -13.21 8.07
CA GLU A 406 9.31 -13.68 9.06
C GLU A 406 7.86 -13.62 8.55
N GLU A 407 7.62 -12.95 7.42
CA GLU A 407 6.31 -12.67 6.84
C GLU A 407 5.40 -11.98 7.88
N ASP A 408 5.92 -11.00 8.63
CA ASP A 408 5.19 -10.23 9.64
C ASP A 408 5.66 -8.76 9.67
N PHE A 409 4.90 -7.92 10.36
CA PHE A 409 5.24 -6.50 10.53
C PHE A 409 6.33 -6.28 11.57
N ILE A 410 6.96 -5.11 11.51
CA ILE A 410 7.89 -4.60 12.51
C ILE A 410 7.35 -3.23 12.94
N ILE A 411 6.77 -3.20 14.14
CA ILE A 411 6.18 -2.00 14.76
C ILE A 411 6.79 -1.87 16.15
N GLU A 412 7.93 -1.20 16.27
CA GLU A 412 8.68 -1.06 17.53
C GLU A 412 9.62 0.16 17.51
N MET A 413 10.07 0.60 18.70
CA MET A 413 11.18 1.55 18.83
C MET A 413 12.48 0.95 18.25
N GLY A 414 13.42 1.79 17.84
CA GLY A 414 14.77 1.37 17.49
C GLY A 414 15.46 0.62 18.62
N ARG A 415 16.28 -0.36 18.27
CA ARG A 415 17.00 -1.21 19.23
C ARG A 415 18.34 -0.62 19.66
N ARG A 416 18.93 0.21 18.81
CA ARG A 416 20.23 0.89 18.98
C ARG A 416 20.06 2.41 19.00
N THR A 417 19.12 2.91 18.21
CA THR A 417 18.82 4.32 17.98
C THR A 417 17.51 4.68 18.67
N LYS A 418 17.61 5.48 19.73
CA LYS A 418 16.55 5.66 20.73
C LYS A 418 15.43 6.59 20.26
N ASN A 419 15.71 7.50 19.33
CA ASN A 419 14.73 8.42 18.75
C ASN A 419 14.24 7.97 17.36
N LEU A 420 14.07 6.65 17.19
CA LEU A 420 13.56 6.04 15.97
C LEU A 420 12.38 5.11 16.28
N ILE A 421 11.33 5.17 15.46
CA ILE A 421 10.26 4.17 15.44
C ILE A 421 10.27 3.49 14.07
N HIS A 422 10.25 2.17 14.04
CA HIS A 422 10.06 1.40 12.83
C HIS A 422 8.58 1.08 12.62
N CYS A 423 8.08 1.40 11.42
CA CYS A 423 6.84 0.89 10.85
C CYS A 423 7.19 0.18 9.52
N ALA A 424 7.76 -1.01 9.61
CA ALA A 424 8.41 -1.71 8.51
C ALA A 424 7.81 -3.10 8.23
N GLY A 425 8.17 -3.70 7.10
CA GLY A 425 7.64 -5.01 6.67
C GLY A 425 6.15 -5.00 6.30
N ILE A 426 5.59 -3.81 6.03
CA ILE A 426 4.16 -3.61 5.76
C ILE A 426 3.83 -4.08 4.33
N GLN A 427 3.52 -5.37 4.22
CA GLN A 427 2.87 -5.98 3.05
C GLN A 427 1.36 -6.18 3.32
N SER A 428 0.61 -6.82 2.40
CA SER A 428 -0.79 -7.23 2.66
C SER A 428 -0.91 -7.97 4.01
N PRO A 429 -1.82 -7.53 4.91
CA PRO A 429 -2.94 -6.61 4.69
C PRO A 429 -2.67 -5.13 5.11
N GLY A 430 -1.55 -4.56 4.68
CA GLY A 430 -1.04 -3.23 5.09
C GLY A 430 -2.06 -2.08 5.00
N LEU A 431 -2.84 -2.03 3.91
CA LEU A 431 -3.93 -1.07 3.75
C LEU A 431 -4.93 -1.21 4.91
N THR A 432 -5.48 -2.41 5.10
CA THR A 432 -6.46 -2.72 6.16
C THR A 432 -5.95 -2.42 7.57
N THR A 433 -4.64 -2.61 7.81
CA THR A 433 -4.04 -2.45 9.13
C THR A 433 -3.67 -1.01 9.45
N ALA A 434 -3.56 -0.14 8.45
CA ALA A 434 -3.01 1.21 8.58
C ALA A 434 -3.64 2.05 9.70
N PRO A 435 -4.98 2.08 9.88
CA PRO A 435 -5.58 2.85 10.97
C PRO A 435 -5.09 2.44 12.36
N ALA A 436 -5.10 1.14 12.63
CA ALA A 436 -4.74 0.61 13.94
C ALA A 436 -3.23 0.70 14.19
N VAL A 437 -2.41 0.53 13.14
CA VAL A 437 -0.96 0.72 13.22
C VAL A 437 -0.63 2.19 13.51
N ALA A 438 -1.32 3.13 12.84
CA ALA A 438 -1.09 4.56 13.04
C ALA A 438 -1.39 5.01 14.47
N MET A 439 -2.49 4.54 15.07
CA MET A 439 -2.80 4.83 16.48
C MET A 439 -1.69 4.38 17.43
N ASP A 440 -1.21 3.13 17.28
CA ASP A 440 -0.16 2.59 18.14
C ASP A 440 1.18 3.30 17.94
N VAL A 441 1.55 3.60 16.68
CA VAL A 441 2.78 4.35 16.36
C VAL A 441 2.71 5.79 16.88
N ALA A 442 1.56 6.47 16.75
CA ALA A 442 1.36 7.80 17.31
C ALA A 442 1.47 7.78 18.84
N ALA A 443 0.88 6.79 19.51
CA ALA A 443 1.01 6.61 20.95
C ALA A 443 2.47 6.35 21.38
N MET A 444 3.24 5.57 20.62
CA MET A 444 4.67 5.37 20.85
C MET A 444 5.46 6.68 20.72
N ALA A 445 5.18 7.46 19.68
CA ALA A 445 5.83 8.75 19.44
C ALA A 445 5.54 9.76 20.55
N VAL A 446 4.27 9.92 20.94
CA VAL A 446 3.87 10.78 22.07
C VAL A 446 4.57 10.34 23.34
N LYS A 447 4.59 9.04 23.64
CA LYS A 447 5.28 8.52 24.83
C LYS A 447 6.79 8.81 24.81
N ALA A 448 7.45 8.62 23.67
CA ALA A 448 8.88 8.87 23.53
C ALA A 448 9.22 10.35 23.76
N LEU A 449 8.45 11.25 23.13
CA LEU A 449 8.65 12.69 23.22
C LEU A 449 8.20 13.30 24.57
N SER A 450 7.28 12.65 25.30
CA SER A 450 6.81 13.12 26.62
C SER A 450 7.93 13.19 27.66
N SER A 451 9.07 12.53 27.42
CA SER A 451 10.25 12.63 28.29
C SER A 451 11.03 13.95 28.10
N GLN A 452 10.80 14.66 27.00
CA GLN A 452 11.52 15.86 26.59
C GLN A 452 10.64 17.12 26.67
N LYS A 453 9.34 16.98 26.43
CA LYS A 453 8.38 18.09 26.47
C LYS A 453 6.98 17.66 26.86
N GLU A 454 6.18 18.62 27.34
CA GLU A 454 4.74 18.40 27.55
C GLU A 454 4.02 18.33 26.20
N ILE A 455 3.23 17.28 25.98
CA ILE A 455 2.45 17.09 24.74
C ILE A 455 0.97 17.13 25.08
N LYS A 456 0.28 18.14 24.54
CA LYS A 456 -1.15 18.35 24.74
C LYS A 456 -1.95 17.86 23.54
N PRO A 457 -3.19 17.37 23.74
CA PRO A 457 -4.11 17.16 22.63
C PRO A 457 -4.34 18.46 21.83
N ASN A 458 -4.46 18.34 20.52
CA ASN A 458 -4.86 19.42 19.63
C ASN A 458 -6.38 19.61 19.73
N THR A 459 -6.82 20.62 20.48
CA THR A 459 -8.24 20.96 20.64
C THR A 459 -8.91 21.42 19.34
N GLY A 460 -8.13 21.82 18.34
CA GLY A 460 -8.60 22.20 17.01
C GLY A 460 -8.66 21.06 16.00
N PHE A 461 -8.40 19.81 16.41
CA PHE A 461 -8.38 18.68 15.48
C PHE A 461 -9.73 18.47 14.78
N ARG A 462 -9.71 18.46 13.45
CA ARG A 462 -10.85 18.24 12.55
C ARG A 462 -10.73 16.85 11.93
N PRO A 463 -11.48 15.84 12.43
CA PRO A 463 -11.44 14.49 11.87
C PRO A 463 -12.01 14.44 10.45
N ASN A 464 -12.97 15.32 10.16
CA ASN A 464 -13.77 15.31 8.95
C ASN A 464 -13.09 16.14 7.85
N ARG A 465 -12.65 15.47 6.79
CA ARG A 465 -12.18 16.09 5.54
C ARG A 465 -13.35 16.15 4.56
N LYS A 466 -13.50 17.26 3.86
CA LYS A 466 -14.48 17.37 2.77
C LYS A 466 -13.83 16.88 1.46
N GLY A 467 -14.38 15.84 0.85
CA GLY A 467 -13.95 15.36 -0.45
C GLY A 467 -14.41 16.26 -1.59
N ILE A 468 -13.87 15.98 -2.77
CA ILE A 468 -14.31 16.63 -4.00
C ILE A 468 -15.63 15.99 -4.43
N PRO A 469 -16.67 16.77 -4.75
CA PRO A 469 -17.96 16.23 -5.18
C PRO A 469 -17.79 15.26 -6.36
N ARG A 470 -18.43 14.08 -6.31
CA ARG A 470 -18.41 13.11 -7.42
C ARG A 470 -19.68 13.27 -8.24
N LEU A 471 -19.67 14.20 -9.19
CA LEU A 471 -20.89 14.66 -9.88
C LEU A 471 -21.70 13.51 -10.49
N ARG A 472 -21.04 12.51 -11.06
CA ARG A 472 -21.67 11.33 -11.66
C ARG A 472 -22.52 10.49 -10.69
N GLU A 473 -22.30 10.63 -9.39
CA GLU A 473 -23.01 9.90 -8.33
C GLU A 473 -24.10 10.76 -7.66
N LEU A 474 -24.14 12.06 -7.97
CA LEU A 474 -25.12 12.98 -7.40
C LEU A 474 -26.45 12.93 -8.15
N PRO A 475 -27.59 13.13 -7.46
CA PRO A 475 -28.88 13.35 -8.10
C PRO A 475 -28.84 14.54 -9.07
N GLU A 476 -29.71 14.53 -10.07
CA GLU A 476 -29.77 15.58 -11.10
C GLU A 476 -30.00 16.98 -10.50
N GLU A 477 -30.92 17.12 -9.55
CA GLU A 477 -31.19 18.39 -8.85
C GLU A 477 -29.96 18.98 -8.14
N GLU A 478 -29.14 18.11 -7.56
CA GLU A 478 -27.91 18.49 -6.86
C GLU A 478 -26.84 18.95 -7.85
N ARG A 479 -26.69 18.22 -8.95
CA ARG A 479 -25.78 18.60 -10.05
C ARG A 479 -26.18 19.94 -10.64
N ASP A 480 -27.47 20.16 -10.91
CA ASP A 480 -27.98 21.42 -11.44
C ASP A 480 -27.76 22.59 -10.49
N ARG A 481 -27.80 22.35 -9.18
CA ARG A 481 -27.44 23.37 -8.19
C ARG A 481 -25.94 23.71 -8.28
N LEU A 482 -25.06 22.72 -8.28
CA LEU A 482 -23.61 22.94 -8.39
C LEU A 482 -23.23 23.66 -9.69
N ILE A 483 -23.87 23.31 -10.82
CA ILE A 483 -23.63 23.95 -12.12
C ILE A 483 -24.10 25.41 -12.12
N ARG A 484 -25.22 25.72 -11.46
CA ARG A 484 -25.69 27.10 -11.31
C ARG A 484 -24.77 27.94 -10.41
N GLU A 485 -24.24 27.35 -9.35
CA GLU A 485 -23.29 28.00 -8.44
C GLU A 485 -21.91 28.21 -9.11
N ASN A 486 -21.44 27.22 -9.88
CA ASN A 486 -20.21 27.28 -10.65
C ASN A 486 -20.36 26.54 -12.00
N PRO A 487 -20.46 27.28 -13.13
CA PRO A 487 -20.62 26.70 -14.47
C PRO A 487 -19.52 25.72 -14.90
N ASP A 488 -18.32 25.75 -14.28
CA ASP A 488 -17.25 24.81 -14.61
C ASP A 488 -17.61 23.35 -14.27
N TYR A 489 -18.54 23.12 -13.34
CA TYR A 489 -19.11 21.79 -13.08
C TYR A 489 -19.94 21.25 -14.25
N GLY A 490 -20.42 22.12 -15.16
CA GLY A 490 -21.14 21.72 -16.36
C GLY A 490 -20.23 21.33 -17.54
N VAL A 491 -18.92 21.62 -17.45
CA VAL A 491 -17.97 21.38 -18.53
C VAL A 491 -17.33 19.99 -18.38
N ILE A 492 -17.85 18.99 -19.08
CA ILE A 492 -17.33 17.61 -19.00
C ILE A 492 -16.00 17.46 -19.75
N ILE A 493 -14.96 17.12 -19.00
CA ILE A 493 -13.59 16.90 -19.50
C ILE A 493 -13.32 15.42 -19.80
N CYS A 494 -13.75 14.51 -18.92
CA CYS A 494 -13.62 13.07 -19.14
C CYS A 494 -14.98 12.42 -19.31
N ARG A 495 -15.32 12.00 -20.54
CA ARG A 495 -16.61 11.34 -20.82
C ARG A 495 -16.71 9.93 -20.23
N CYS A 496 -15.62 9.15 -20.22
CA CYS A 496 -15.65 7.77 -19.74
C CYS A 496 -15.85 7.65 -18.22
N GLU A 497 -15.42 8.67 -17.48
CA GLU A 497 -15.52 8.71 -16.01
C GLU A 497 -16.44 9.82 -15.52
N GLU A 498 -17.04 10.59 -16.44
CA GLU A 498 -17.96 11.71 -16.19
C GLU A 498 -17.38 12.78 -15.25
N ILE A 499 -16.15 13.24 -15.56
CA ILE A 499 -15.44 14.23 -14.76
C ILE A 499 -15.52 15.61 -15.40
N SER A 500 -15.94 16.59 -14.61
CA SER A 500 -16.07 18.00 -14.98
C SER A 500 -14.79 18.80 -14.78
N LYS A 501 -14.73 20.00 -15.38
CA LYS A 501 -13.68 20.99 -15.13
C LYS A 501 -13.71 21.48 -13.68
N GLY A 502 -14.91 21.70 -13.12
CA GLY A 502 -15.10 22.12 -11.73
C GLY A 502 -14.44 21.16 -10.74
N GLU A 503 -14.66 19.84 -10.90
CA GLU A 503 -13.99 18.83 -10.08
C GLU A 503 -12.46 18.91 -10.20
N ILE A 504 -11.92 19.11 -11.40
CA ILE A 504 -10.47 19.23 -11.64
C ILE A 504 -9.90 20.46 -10.93
N LEU A 505 -10.60 21.59 -10.97
CA LEU A 505 -10.19 22.81 -10.27
C LEU A 505 -10.22 22.60 -8.75
N ASP A 506 -11.22 21.91 -8.21
CA ASP A 506 -11.24 21.55 -6.78
C ASP A 506 -10.03 20.69 -6.40
N ALA A 507 -9.63 19.74 -7.25
CA ALA A 507 -8.45 18.91 -7.01
C ALA A 507 -7.14 19.71 -7.05
N LEU A 508 -7.06 20.73 -7.91
CA LEU A 508 -5.90 21.62 -7.99
C LEU A 508 -5.82 22.57 -6.79
N ASN A 509 -6.95 22.84 -6.13
CA ASN A 509 -7.04 23.67 -4.94
C ASN A 509 -7.17 22.85 -3.63
N SER A 510 -6.88 21.55 -3.67
CA SER A 510 -6.96 20.71 -2.47
C SER A 510 -5.89 21.06 -1.42
N PRO A 511 -6.04 20.64 -0.15
CA PRO A 511 -5.04 20.93 0.89
C PRO A 511 -3.63 20.42 0.56
N LEU A 512 -3.51 19.40 -0.30
CA LEU A 512 -2.24 18.90 -0.82
C LEU A 512 -2.32 18.87 -2.36
N PRO A 513 -2.09 20.03 -3.03
CA PRO A 513 -2.25 20.13 -4.46
C PRO A 513 -1.11 19.40 -5.18
N VAL A 514 -1.46 18.65 -6.23
CA VAL A 514 -0.49 17.97 -7.10
C VAL A 514 -0.88 18.21 -8.55
N CYS A 515 -0.24 19.22 -9.13
CA CYS A 515 -0.56 19.79 -10.44
C CYS A 515 0.11 18.99 -11.58
N THR A 516 -0.16 17.68 -11.60
CA THR A 516 0.25 16.77 -12.68
C THR A 516 -0.95 16.00 -13.19
N VAL A 517 -0.91 15.53 -14.44
CA VAL A 517 -2.01 14.75 -15.02
C VAL A 517 -2.34 13.52 -14.17
N ASP A 518 -1.34 12.78 -13.72
CA ASP A 518 -1.54 11.59 -12.88
C ASP A 518 -1.97 11.96 -11.44
N GLY A 519 -1.62 13.16 -10.96
CA GLY A 519 -2.12 13.72 -9.69
C GLY A 519 -3.63 13.95 -9.71
N ILE A 520 -4.14 14.55 -10.79
CA ILE A 520 -5.57 14.71 -11.05
C ILE A 520 -6.23 13.35 -11.30
N LYS A 521 -5.58 12.48 -12.09
CA LYS A 521 -6.05 11.11 -12.34
C LYS A 521 -6.30 10.35 -11.05
N LYS A 522 -5.41 10.42 -10.04
CA LYS A 522 -5.60 9.69 -8.76
C LYS A 522 -6.71 10.27 -7.89
N ARG A 523 -6.95 11.58 -7.96
CA ARG A 523 -8.00 12.25 -7.17
C ARG A 523 -9.40 12.06 -7.78
N LEU A 524 -9.50 12.13 -9.10
CA LEU A 524 -10.79 12.24 -9.80
C LEU A 524 -11.02 11.20 -10.89
N ARG A 525 -10.00 10.42 -11.25
CA ARG A 525 -10.05 9.37 -12.28
C ARG A 525 -10.05 9.78 -13.77
N PRO A 526 -9.83 11.04 -14.23
CA PRO A 526 -9.70 11.26 -15.67
C PRO A 526 -8.54 10.42 -16.22
N GLY A 527 -8.80 9.71 -17.32
CA GLY A 527 -7.85 8.76 -17.91
C GLY A 527 -7.74 7.40 -17.21
N MET A 528 -8.66 7.06 -16.30
CA MET A 528 -8.82 5.70 -15.75
C MET A 528 -9.89 4.86 -16.46
N GLY A 529 -10.76 5.48 -17.27
CA GLY A 529 -11.77 4.78 -18.06
C GLY A 529 -11.22 4.09 -19.31
N ARG A 530 -12.10 3.53 -20.16
CA ARG A 530 -11.74 2.72 -21.34
C ARG A 530 -10.69 3.36 -22.26
N CYS A 531 -10.75 4.67 -22.47
CA CYS A 531 -9.82 5.38 -23.37
C CYS A 531 -8.41 5.61 -22.79
N GLN A 532 -8.19 5.32 -21.50
CA GLN A 532 -6.91 5.49 -20.80
C GLN A 532 -6.26 6.88 -20.96
N GLY A 533 -7.08 7.92 -21.11
CA GLY A 533 -6.61 9.30 -21.21
C GLY A 533 -6.48 9.82 -22.65
N GLY A 534 -6.74 9.00 -23.67
CA GLY A 534 -6.55 9.38 -25.07
C GLY A 534 -7.28 10.66 -25.52
N PHE A 535 -8.39 11.02 -24.86
CA PHE A 535 -9.16 12.23 -25.18
C PHE A 535 -9.04 13.33 -24.11
N CYS A 536 -9.13 12.96 -22.83
CA CYS A 536 -9.19 13.93 -21.74
C CYS A 536 -7.81 14.43 -21.28
N MET A 537 -6.72 13.70 -21.55
CA MET A 537 -5.39 14.09 -21.07
C MET A 537 -4.93 15.47 -21.58
N PRO A 538 -5.08 15.83 -22.87
CA PRO A 538 -4.72 17.17 -23.33
C PRO A 538 -5.53 18.27 -22.65
N LEU A 539 -6.83 18.04 -22.41
CA LEU A 539 -7.70 19.00 -21.73
C LEU A 539 -7.33 19.16 -20.24
N VAL A 540 -7.03 18.06 -19.55
CA VAL A 540 -6.52 18.11 -18.16
C VAL A 540 -5.20 18.88 -18.11
N ALA A 541 -4.29 18.61 -19.05
CA ALA A 541 -3.01 19.32 -19.11
C ALA A 541 -3.21 20.81 -19.38
N GLN A 542 -4.15 21.18 -20.24
CA GLN A 542 -4.52 22.58 -20.51
C GLN A 542 -5.08 23.27 -19.26
N ILE A 543 -6.00 22.62 -18.53
CA ILE A 543 -6.54 23.17 -17.27
C ILE A 543 -5.43 23.40 -16.25
N ILE A 544 -4.49 22.45 -16.11
CA ILE A 544 -3.33 22.61 -15.22
C ILE A 544 -2.46 23.79 -15.68
N SER A 545 -2.19 23.90 -16.99
CA SER A 545 -1.40 24.98 -17.58
C SER A 545 -2.00 26.35 -17.24
N GLU A 546 -3.31 26.50 -17.41
CA GLU A 546 -4.05 27.73 -17.13
C GLU A 546 -4.09 28.04 -15.63
N HIS A 547 -4.36 27.04 -14.79
CA HIS A 547 -4.42 27.18 -13.33
C HIS A 547 -3.08 27.62 -12.73
N GLU A 548 -1.99 26.97 -13.14
CA GLU A 548 -0.64 27.25 -12.62
C GLU A 548 0.03 28.47 -13.28
N GLY A 549 -0.56 29.03 -14.35
CA GLY A 549 0.04 30.11 -15.12
C GLY A 549 1.37 29.71 -15.80
N ILE A 550 1.52 28.42 -16.16
CA ILE A 550 2.73 27.89 -16.81
C ILE A 550 2.43 27.48 -18.25
N PRO A 551 3.43 27.48 -19.16
CA PRO A 551 3.25 26.93 -20.51
C PRO A 551 2.88 25.45 -20.47
N LEU A 552 2.07 24.98 -21.43
CA LEU A 552 1.64 23.57 -21.52
C LEU A 552 2.82 22.58 -21.53
N SER A 553 3.95 22.95 -22.12
CA SER A 553 5.19 22.14 -22.15
C SER A 553 5.86 21.96 -20.77
N ARG A 554 5.47 22.75 -19.77
CA ARG A 554 5.91 22.60 -18.37
C ARG A 554 5.01 21.66 -17.57
N VAL A 555 3.79 21.38 -18.03
CA VAL A 555 2.88 20.44 -17.37
C VAL A 555 3.45 19.02 -17.45
N LYS A 556 3.48 18.34 -16.30
CA LYS A 556 4.05 17.01 -16.16
C LYS A 556 2.98 15.94 -16.11
N LYS A 557 3.33 14.75 -16.61
CA LYS A 557 2.45 13.59 -16.53
C LYS A 557 2.34 13.08 -15.10
N SER A 558 3.45 12.90 -14.39
CA SER A 558 3.43 12.28 -13.05
C SER A 558 4.49 12.83 -12.10
N GLY A 559 5.74 12.92 -12.55
CA GLY A 559 6.85 13.52 -11.81
C GLY A 559 7.67 14.44 -12.70
N THR A 560 8.72 15.04 -12.14
CA THR A 560 9.57 16.04 -12.81
C THR A 560 10.13 15.57 -14.17
N GLU A 561 10.47 14.28 -14.26
CA GLU A 561 11.04 13.63 -15.45
C GLU A 561 9.99 13.19 -16.49
N ALA A 562 8.70 13.19 -16.13
CA ALA A 562 7.64 12.70 -17.00
C ALA A 562 7.04 13.84 -17.84
N VAL A 563 7.78 14.27 -18.87
CA VAL A 563 7.38 15.34 -19.79
C VAL A 563 6.25 14.88 -20.72
N ILE A 564 5.23 15.72 -20.93
CA ILE A 564 4.12 15.45 -21.87
C ILE A 564 4.45 15.97 -23.27
N SER A 565 4.96 17.21 -23.37
CA SER A 565 5.39 17.80 -24.64
C SER A 565 6.74 18.49 -24.49
N TYR A 566 7.58 18.38 -25.52
CA TYR A 566 8.92 19.00 -25.58
C TYR A 566 8.91 20.41 -26.19
N GLY A 567 7.73 20.95 -26.49
CA GLY A 567 7.56 22.25 -27.14
C GLY A 567 6.08 22.59 -27.34
N PRO A 568 5.79 23.70 -28.02
CA PRO A 568 4.43 24.08 -28.37
C PRO A 568 3.75 22.99 -29.21
N THR A 569 2.55 22.60 -28.83
CA THR A 569 1.69 21.73 -29.66
C THR A 569 0.88 22.61 -30.62
N LYS A 570 0.50 22.07 -31.79
CA LYS A 570 -0.47 22.76 -32.66
C LYS A 570 -1.77 22.89 -31.85
N GLY A 571 -2.17 24.14 -31.58
CA GLY A 571 -3.38 24.49 -30.85
C GLY A 571 -4.63 23.94 -31.52
#